data_AF-A0A183LN19-F1
#
_entry.id   AF-A0A183LN19-F1
#
_cell.length_a   1.000
_cell.length_b   1.000
_cell.length_c   1.000
_cell.angle_alpha   90.00
_cell.angle_beta   90.00
_cell.angle_gamma   90.00
#
_symmetry.space_group_name_H-M   'P 1'
#
loop_
_entity.id
_entity.type
_entity.pdbx_description
1 polymer ?
#
loop_
_entity_poly.entity_id
_entity_poly.type
_entity_poly.pdbx_seq_one_letter_code
_entity_poly.pdbx_strand_id
1 'polypeptide(L)'
;MNDYAQLLYERRYIGTPKPNDSNANCNQWNINLFRAIMCAALYPNIVKVDPRFTKEGKPKVPVIMACPSEGRANIHPSSVNSKIQPTEPIWMVYFTKTKLESGSYPSIFDSTVISLRPLLFFSGNIEISKDLRKCMDGLLEQKFKSPSVVNWDITNKEGRLLQTIVDLLTSEPPPAVQVEKLNLKTFSIGIHK
;
A
#
# COMPACT_ATOMS: atom_id res chain seq x y z
N MET A 1 18.10 -6.92 -3.63
CA MET A 1 17.52 -5.78 -4.38
C MET A 1 18.10 -5.65 -5.78
N ASN A 2 19.43 -5.70 -5.95
CA ASN A 2 20.06 -5.69 -7.28
C ASN A 2 19.53 -6.80 -8.19
N ASP A 3 19.26 -7.98 -7.64
CA ASP A 3 18.73 -9.11 -8.40
C ASP A 3 17.36 -8.81 -9.02
N TYR A 4 16.49 -8.05 -8.35
CA TYR A 4 15.17 -7.68 -8.91
C TYR A 4 15.28 -6.64 -10.01
N ALA A 5 16.13 -5.62 -9.83
CA ALA A 5 16.36 -4.63 -10.88
C ALA A 5 17.00 -5.28 -12.11
N GLN A 6 17.94 -6.20 -11.92
CA GLN A 6 18.53 -7.00 -12.98
C GLN A 6 17.45 -7.79 -13.75
N LEU A 7 16.57 -8.51 -13.04
CA LEU A 7 15.48 -9.26 -13.66
C LEU A 7 14.49 -8.38 -14.44
N LEU A 8 14.16 -7.19 -13.93
CA LEU A 8 13.28 -6.23 -14.61
C LEU A 8 13.94 -5.66 -15.87
N TYR A 9 15.25 -5.41 -15.82
CA TYR A 9 16.04 -4.96 -16.95
C TYR A 9 16.13 -6.04 -18.04
N GLU A 10 16.44 -7.28 -17.67
CA GLU A 10 16.47 -8.42 -18.58
C GLU A 10 15.13 -8.65 -19.27
N ARG A 11 14.02 -8.41 -18.55
CA ARG A 11 12.66 -8.42 -19.11
C ARG A 11 12.24 -7.13 -19.81
N ARG A 12 13.15 -6.15 -19.95
CA ARG A 12 12.94 -4.86 -20.65
C ARG A 12 11.87 -3.94 -20.04
N TYR A 13 11.55 -4.10 -18.75
CA TYR A 13 10.61 -3.21 -18.06
C TYR A 13 11.25 -1.91 -17.58
N ILE A 14 12.57 -1.91 -17.34
CA ILE A 14 13.36 -0.73 -16.97
C ILE A 14 14.55 -0.57 -17.92
N GLY A 15 15.04 0.66 -18.07
CA GLY A 15 16.10 1.00 -19.04
C GLY A 15 17.51 0.61 -18.60
N THR A 16 17.73 0.42 -17.30
CA THR A 16 19.03 0.03 -16.73
C THR A 16 18.82 -0.95 -15.58
N PRO A 17 19.80 -1.82 -15.25
CA PRO A 17 19.71 -2.71 -14.09
C PRO A 17 19.96 -1.98 -12.76
N LYS A 18 20.11 -0.66 -12.77
CA LYS A 18 20.43 0.15 -11.59
C LYS A 18 19.14 0.48 -10.82
N PRO A 19 19.03 0.11 -9.53
CA PRO A 19 17.82 0.41 -8.75
C PRO A 19 17.54 1.91 -8.58
N ASN A 20 18.54 2.78 -8.76
CA ASN A 20 18.44 4.24 -8.63
C ASN A 20 18.32 4.96 -9.99
N ASP A 21 17.94 4.26 -11.05
CA ASP A 21 17.67 4.85 -12.37
C ASP A 21 16.61 5.96 -12.29
N SER A 22 16.91 7.14 -12.83
CA SER A 22 16.03 8.31 -12.71
C SER A 22 14.69 8.13 -13.43
N ASN A 23 14.69 7.43 -14.57
CA ASN A 23 13.46 7.18 -15.33
C ASN A 23 12.54 6.19 -14.59
N ALA A 24 13.10 5.14 -13.98
CA ALA A 24 12.33 4.21 -13.15
C ALA A 24 11.87 4.84 -11.82
N ASN A 25 12.58 5.85 -11.31
CA ASN A 25 12.32 6.48 -10.01
C ASN A 25 11.66 7.88 -10.11
N CYS A 26 11.01 8.21 -11.23
CA CYS A 26 10.33 9.50 -11.41
C CYS A 26 9.29 9.81 -10.32
N ASN A 27 8.68 8.77 -9.74
CA ASN A 27 7.67 8.88 -8.68
C ASN A 27 8.18 8.48 -7.27
N GLN A 28 9.49 8.34 -7.06
CA GLN A 28 10.06 7.78 -5.81
C GLN A 28 9.64 8.53 -4.53
N TRP A 29 9.36 9.83 -4.63
CA TRP A 29 8.96 10.67 -3.49
C TRP A 29 7.44 10.68 -3.25
N ASN A 30 6.65 10.08 -4.13
CA ASN A 30 5.20 10.01 -4.02
C ASN A 30 4.78 8.85 -3.11
N ILE A 31 4.78 9.10 -1.80
CA ILE A 31 4.42 8.09 -0.78
C ILE A 31 2.99 7.56 -0.98
N ASN A 32 2.06 8.40 -1.47
CA ASN A 32 0.68 7.97 -1.71
C ASN A 32 0.60 7.00 -2.88
N LEU A 33 1.40 7.21 -3.93
CA LEU A 33 1.51 6.24 -5.02
C LEU A 33 2.14 4.93 -4.53
N PHE A 34 3.19 5.00 -3.71
CA PHE A 34 3.78 3.80 -3.11
C PHE A 34 2.75 3.00 -2.30
N ARG A 35 1.96 3.66 -1.45
CA ARG A 35 0.84 3.04 -0.73
C ARG A 35 -0.20 2.43 -1.66
N ALA A 36 -0.51 3.09 -2.78
CA ALA A 36 -1.42 2.56 -3.78
C ALA A 36 -0.86 1.29 -4.47
N ILE A 37 0.44 1.25 -4.77
CA ILE A 37 1.12 0.07 -5.31
C ILE A 37 1.10 -1.07 -4.28
N MET A 38 1.36 -0.77 -3.00
CA MET A 38 1.22 -1.76 -1.91
C MET A 38 -0.21 -2.29 -1.80
N CYS A 39 -1.22 -1.43 -1.99
CA CYS A 39 -2.61 -1.85 -2.05
C CYS A 39 -2.86 -2.82 -3.21
N ALA A 40 -2.35 -2.55 -4.40
CA ALA A 40 -2.49 -3.43 -5.56
C ALA A 40 -1.82 -4.79 -5.31
N ALA A 41 -0.61 -4.79 -4.75
CA ALA A 41 0.19 -5.99 -4.55
C ALA A 41 -0.35 -6.92 -3.45
N LEU A 42 -0.97 -6.34 -2.40
CA LEU A 42 -1.43 -7.08 -1.24
C LEU A 42 -2.94 -7.36 -1.25
N TYR A 43 -3.71 -6.76 -2.17
CA TYR A 43 -5.12 -7.10 -2.31
C TYR A 43 -5.30 -8.60 -2.63
N PRO A 44 -6.25 -9.33 -2.00
CA PRO A 44 -7.35 -8.84 -1.15
C PRO A 44 -7.05 -8.85 0.36
N ASN A 45 -5.79 -8.93 0.79
CA ASN A 45 -5.40 -8.93 2.20
C ASN A 45 -5.56 -7.54 2.82
N ILE A 46 -6.79 -7.25 3.24
CA ILE A 46 -7.19 -5.95 3.80
C ILE A 46 -7.82 -6.11 5.17
N VAL A 47 -7.64 -5.10 6.01
CA VAL A 47 -8.37 -4.92 7.26
C VAL A 47 -8.90 -3.50 7.39
N LYS A 48 -10.03 -3.37 8.07
CA LYS A 48 -10.60 -2.11 8.50
C LYS A 48 -10.26 -1.88 9.97
N VAL A 49 -9.81 -0.68 10.31
CA VAL A 49 -9.57 -0.25 11.68
C VAL A 49 -10.66 0.73 12.07
N ASP A 50 -11.55 0.28 12.95
CA ASP A 50 -12.64 1.11 13.45
C ASP A 50 -12.21 1.78 14.78
N PRO A 51 -12.21 3.12 14.86
CA PRO A 51 -11.84 3.82 16.07
C PRO A 51 -12.85 3.56 17.19
N ARG A 52 -12.39 3.60 18.43
CA ARG A 52 -13.25 3.48 19.62
C ARG A 52 -12.95 4.58 20.62
N PHE A 53 -13.99 5.07 21.26
CA PHE A 53 -13.90 6.11 22.27
C PHE A 53 -14.68 5.73 23.53
N THR A 54 -14.27 6.24 24.70
CA THR A 54 -15.09 6.20 25.91
C THR A 54 -16.28 7.15 25.78
N LYS A 55 -17.23 7.07 26.72
CA LYS A 55 -18.31 8.08 26.84
C LYS A 55 -17.77 9.50 27.08
N GLU A 56 -16.58 9.60 27.65
CA GLU A 56 -15.85 10.84 27.92
C GLU A 56 -14.99 11.30 26.72
N GLY A 57 -15.06 10.62 25.58
CA GLY A 57 -14.29 10.97 24.37
C GLY A 57 -12.82 10.52 24.37
N LYS A 58 -12.37 9.75 25.35
CA LYS A 58 -10.98 9.25 25.40
C LYS A 58 -10.77 8.10 24.42
N PRO A 59 -9.66 8.06 23.65
CA PRO A 59 -9.36 6.97 22.73
C PRO A 59 -9.25 5.61 23.45
N LYS A 60 -9.87 4.58 22.88
CA LYS A 60 -9.72 3.17 23.26
C LYS A 60 -8.98 2.42 22.15
N VAL A 61 -8.48 1.22 22.46
CA VAL A 61 -7.90 0.33 21.44
C VAL A 61 -8.93 0.14 20.31
N PRO A 62 -8.58 0.45 19.05
CA PRO A 62 -9.49 0.31 17.93
C PRO A 62 -9.86 -1.16 17.70
N VAL A 63 -10.94 -1.40 16.94
CA VAL A 63 -11.30 -2.75 16.50
C VAL A 63 -10.70 -2.98 15.12
N ILE A 64 -9.95 -4.06 14.96
CA ILE A 64 -9.46 -4.49 13.66
C ILE A 64 -10.39 -5.55 13.12
N MET A 65 -11.01 -5.26 11.97
CA MET A 65 -11.92 -6.14 11.27
C MET A 65 -11.25 -6.64 9.99
N ALA A 66 -11.08 -7.96 9.87
CA ALA A 66 -10.70 -8.61 8.63
C ALA A 66 -11.92 -8.71 7.70
N CYS A 67 -11.80 -9.50 6.63
CA CYS A 67 -12.93 -9.73 5.74
C CYS A 67 -14.11 -10.38 6.51
N PRO A 68 -15.37 -10.20 6.04
CA PRO A 68 -16.56 -10.62 6.79
C PRO A 68 -16.56 -12.09 7.23
N SER A 69 -15.92 -12.98 6.46
CA SER A 69 -15.80 -14.40 6.77
C SER A 69 -14.81 -14.72 7.91
N GLU A 70 -13.87 -13.82 8.21
CA GLU A 70 -12.81 -14.03 9.21
C GLU A 70 -13.06 -13.28 10.52
N GLY A 71 -13.86 -12.21 10.50
CA GLY A 71 -14.21 -11.45 11.70
C GLY A 71 -13.07 -10.57 12.21
N ARG A 72 -12.78 -10.63 13.52
CA ARG A 72 -11.80 -9.73 14.17
C ARG A 72 -10.36 -10.22 14.00
N ALA A 73 -9.44 -9.27 13.97
CA ALA A 73 -8.00 -9.50 13.98
C ALA A 73 -7.31 -8.65 15.06
N ASN A 74 -6.02 -8.90 15.29
CA ASN A 74 -5.14 -8.08 16.11
C ASN A 74 -3.96 -7.58 15.27
N ILE A 75 -3.39 -6.42 15.65
CA ILE A 75 -2.08 -6.02 15.15
C ILE A 75 -1.02 -6.50 16.14
N HIS A 76 -0.02 -7.21 15.64
CA HIS A 76 1.06 -7.73 16.45
C HIS A 76 1.86 -6.59 17.11
N PRO A 77 2.30 -6.71 18.38
CA PRO A 77 3.03 -5.65 19.08
C PRO A 77 4.32 -5.17 18.37
N SER A 78 4.96 -6.04 17.58
CA SER A 78 6.16 -5.66 16.81
C SER A 78 5.86 -4.80 15.58
N SER A 79 4.60 -4.70 15.15
CA SER A 79 4.21 -3.83 14.06
C SER A 79 4.37 -2.37 14.47
N VAL A 80 4.84 -1.53 13.55
CA VAL A 80 4.88 -0.07 13.75
C VAL A 80 3.47 0.53 13.95
N ASN A 81 2.43 -0.18 13.51
CA ASN A 81 1.02 0.20 13.67
C ASN A 81 0.35 -0.46 14.89
N SER A 82 1.11 -1.12 15.78
CA SER A 82 0.54 -1.79 16.97
C SER A 82 -0.22 -0.85 17.90
N LYS A 83 0.17 0.43 17.93
CA LYS A 83 -0.45 1.50 18.72
C LYS A 83 -1.27 2.48 17.89
N ILE A 84 -1.70 2.09 16.70
CA ILE A 84 -2.43 2.99 15.81
C ILE A 84 -3.72 3.50 16.47
N GLN A 85 -3.95 4.81 16.41
CA GLN A 85 -5.16 5.45 16.93
C GLN A 85 -5.74 6.41 15.88
N PRO A 86 -6.61 5.90 15.00
CA PRO A 86 -7.26 6.75 14.02
C PRO A 86 -8.44 7.51 14.66
N THR A 87 -8.80 8.65 14.09
CA THR A 87 -9.99 9.42 14.50
C THR A 87 -11.24 9.04 13.70
N GLU A 88 -11.05 8.40 12.55
CA GLU A 88 -12.07 7.94 11.63
C GLU A 88 -11.74 6.50 11.17
N PRO A 89 -12.67 5.75 10.57
CA PRO A 89 -12.36 4.43 10.03
C PRO A 89 -11.26 4.49 8.96
N ILE A 90 -10.22 3.68 9.11
CA ILE A 90 -9.12 3.58 8.12
C ILE A 90 -8.98 2.15 7.60
N TRP A 91 -8.30 2.02 6.47
CA TRP A 91 -8.02 0.74 5.83
C TRP A 91 -6.51 0.47 5.83
N MET A 92 -6.15 -0.79 6.05
CA MET A 92 -4.77 -1.25 5.95
C MET A 92 -4.69 -2.51 5.10
N VAL A 93 -3.60 -2.63 4.34
CA VAL A 93 -3.21 -3.87 3.68
C VAL A 93 -2.12 -4.57 4.46
N TYR A 94 -2.03 -5.90 4.35
CA TYR A 94 -1.02 -6.71 5.04
C TYR A 94 -0.48 -7.83 4.16
N PHE A 95 0.75 -8.26 4.43
CA PHE A 95 1.39 -9.43 3.84
C PHE A 95 1.29 -10.64 4.77
N THR A 96 1.70 -10.50 6.04
CA THR A 96 1.75 -11.64 6.98
C THR A 96 0.65 -11.60 8.03
N LYS A 97 -0.12 -12.70 8.11
CA LYS A 97 -1.13 -12.96 9.14
C LYS A 97 -0.95 -14.38 9.69
N THR A 98 -0.95 -14.52 11.02
CA THR A 98 -0.83 -15.83 11.68
C THR A 98 -1.89 -15.99 12.77
N LYS A 99 -2.45 -17.20 12.86
CA LYS A 99 -3.35 -17.60 13.96
C LYS A 99 -2.62 -18.65 14.79
N LEU A 100 -2.36 -18.33 16.06
CA LEU A 100 -1.57 -19.20 16.94
C LEU A 100 -2.41 -20.37 17.46
N GLU A 101 -3.60 -20.07 18.00
CA GLU A 101 -4.46 -21.06 18.65
C GLU A 101 -5.89 -21.02 18.11
N SER A 102 -6.57 -22.17 18.15
CA SER A 102 -7.98 -22.28 17.82
C SER A 102 -8.83 -21.55 18.85
N GLY A 103 -9.29 -20.34 18.51
CA GLY A 103 -10.03 -19.44 19.41
C GLY A 103 -9.40 -18.06 19.56
N SER A 104 -8.12 -17.92 19.20
CA SER A 104 -7.45 -16.62 19.14
C SER A 104 -7.82 -15.83 17.89
N TYR A 105 -7.84 -14.49 17.98
CA TYR A 105 -7.91 -13.64 16.79
C TYR A 105 -6.59 -13.72 16.03
N PRO A 106 -6.61 -13.83 14.69
CA PRO A 106 -5.40 -13.79 13.89
C PRO A 106 -4.63 -12.48 14.12
N SER A 107 -3.31 -12.57 14.18
CA SER A 107 -2.41 -11.45 14.41
C SER A 107 -1.70 -11.05 13.11
N ILE A 108 -1.69 -9.75 12.82
CA ILE A 108 -1.10 -9.15 11.62
C ILE A 108 0.26 -8.54 11.99
N PHE A 109 1.32 -8.94 11.31
CA PHE A 109 2.69 -8.55 11.66
C PHE A 109 3.16 -7.29 10.93
N ASP A 110 2.77 -7.16 9.68
CA ASP A 110 3.11 -6.03 8.82
C ASP A 110 1.82 -5.43 8.26
N SER A 111 1.77 -4.10 8.22
CA SER A 111 0.60 -3.40 7.71
C SER A 111 0.97 -2.04 7.14
N THR A 112 0.28 -1.64 6.09
CA THR A 112 0.40 -0.32 5.48
C THR A 112 -0.97 0.33 5.45
N VAL A 113 -1.09 1.51 6.06
CA VAL A 113 -2.29 2.35 5.95
C VAL A 113 -2.42 2.84 4.51
N ILE A 114 -3.62 2.66 3.94
CA ILE A 114 -3.94 3.04 2.57
C ILE A 114 -5.16 3.97 2.55
N SER A 115 -5.21 4.84 1.54
CA SER A 115 -6.41 5.62 1.23
C SER A 115 -7.48 4.73 0.60
N LEU A 116 -8.72 5.20 0.59
CA LEU A 116 -9.85 4.42 0.06
C LEU A 116 -9.82 4.33 -1.47
N ARG A 117 -9.37 5.39 -2.16
CA ARG A 117 -9.26 5.41 -3.64
C ARG A 117 -8.49 4.23 -4.24
N PRO A 118 -7.25 3.90 -3.84
CA PRO A 118 -6.55 2.72 -4.34
C PRO A 118 -7.32 1.42 -4.13
N LEU A 119 -7.93 1.21 -2.95
CA LEU A 119 -8.71 0.01 -2.66
C LEU A 119 -9.90 -0.12 -3.62
N LEU A 120 -10.61 0.98 -3.83
CA LEU A 120 -11.73 1.07 -4.77
C LEU A 120 -11.28 0.90 -6.22
N PHE A 121 -10.10 1.41 -6.57
CA PHE A 121 -9.45 1.27 -7.88
C PHE A 121 -8.76 -0.08 -8.10
N PHE A 122 -8.62 -0.96 -7.10
CA PHE A 122 -8.16 -2.34 -7.34
C PHE A 122 -9.26 -3.40 -7.13
N SER A 123 -10.31 -3.10 -6.37
CA SER A 123 -11.40 -4.05 -6.08
C SER A 123 -12.35 -4.43 -7.23
N GLY A 124 -12.25 -3.80 -8.40
CA GLY A 124 -13.08 -4.05 -9.58
C GLY A 124 -14.49 -3.45 -9.56
N ASN A 125 -14.94 -2.90 -8.42
CA ASN A 125 -16.37 -2.67 -8.15
C ASN A 125 -16.88 -1.24 -8.42
N ILE A 126 -16.11 -0.36 -9.08
CA ILE A 126 -16.52 1.05 -9.28
C ILE A 126 -16.72 1.40 -10.75
N GLU A 127 -17.94 1.82 -11.08
CA GLU A 127 -18.34 2.30 -12.41
C GLU A 127 -17.51 3.48 -12.91
N ILE A 128 -17.27 4.46 -12.02
CA ILE A 128 -16.54 5.70 -12.31
C ILE A 128 -15.10 5.44 -12.80
N SER A 129 -14.53 4.27 -12.47
CA SER A 129 -13.16 3.89 -12.86
C SER A 129 -13.09 2.82 -13.95
N LYS A 130 -14.24 2.35 -14.48
CA LYS A 130 -14.30 1.21 -15.41
C LYS A 130 -13.47 1.45 -16.67
N ASP A 131 -13.63 2.61 -17.31
CA ASP A 131 -12.90 2.93 -18.55
C ASP A 131 -11.41 3.08 -18.30
N LEU A 132 -11.01 3.71 -17.20
CA LEU A 132 -9.60 3.89 -16.84
C LEU A 132 -8.94 2.55 -16.53
N ARG A 133 -9.64 1.65 -15.83
CA ARG A 133 -9.17 0.28 -15.60
C ARG A 133 -9.01 -0.49 -16.89
N LYS A 134 -10.00 -0.42 -17.79
CA LYS A 134 -9.92 -1.09 -19.09
C LYS A 134 -8.70 -0.60 -19.89
N CYS A 135 -8.40 0.70 -19.84
CA CYS A 135 -7.18 1.25 -20.42
C CYS A 135 -5.92 0.73 -19.73
N MET A 136 -5.91 0.63 -18.40
CA MET A 136 -4.79 0.05 -17.64
C MET A 136 -4.57 -1.42 -18.00
N ASP A 137 -5.63 -2.23 -18.04
CA ASP A 137 -5.57 -3.64 -18.41
C ASP A 137 -5.04 -3.81 -19.83
N GLY A 138 -5.52 -2.98 -20.77
CA GLY A 138 -5.01 -2.96 -22.14
C GLY A 138 -3.51 -2.59 -22.23
N LEU A 139 -3.04 -1.65 -21.40
CA LEU A 139 -1.63 -1.30 -21.30
C LEU A 139 -0.81 -2.47 -20.72
N LEU A 140 -1.29 -3.11 -19.65
CA LEU A 140 -0.62 -4.25 -19.03
C LEU A 140 -0.52 -5.44 -19.99
N GLU A 141 -1.60 -5.77 -20.71
CA GLU A 141 -1.60 -6.81 -21.74
C GLU A 141 -0.62 -6.49 -22.86
N GLN A 142 -0.55 -5.23 -23.30
CA GLN A 142 0.41 -4.79 -24.31
C GLN A 142 1.85 -4.97 -23.80
N LYS A 143 2.14 -4.56 -22.56
CA LYS A 143 3.47 -4.68 -21.92
C LYS A 143 3.84 -6.13 -21.62
N PHE A 144 2.87 -7.01 -21.46
CA PHE A 144 3.11 -8.45 -21.34
C PHE A 144 3.49 -9.06 -22.70
N LYS A 145 2.76 -8.72 -23.76
CA LYS A 145 3.02 -9.22 -25.13
C LYS A 145 4.31 -8.67 -25.74
N SER A 146 4.60 -7.39 -25.50
CA SER A 146 5.80 -6.71 -26.00
C SER A 146 6.40 -5.84 -24.88
N PRO A 147 7.26 -6.43 -24.04
CA PRO A 147 7.90 -5.73 -22.94
C PRO A 147 8.74 -4.56 -23.43
N SER A 148 8.53 -3.40 -22.82
CA SER A 148 9.25 -2.17 -23.11
C SER A 148 9.28 -1.26 -21.90
N VAL A 149 10.31 -0.42 -21.84
CA VAL A 149 10.46 0.60 -20.79
C VAL A 149 9.24 1.50 -20.81
N VAL A 150 8.70 1.78 -19.62
CA VAL A 150 7.57 2.69 -19.46
C VAL A 150 7.94 4.09 -19.94
N ASN A 151 7.09 4.67 -20.78
CA ASN A 151 7.26 6.05 -21.25
C ASN A 151 6.39 7.01 -20.43
N TRP A 152 7.01 7.68 -19.45
CA TRP A 152 6.37 8.64 -18.56
C TRP A 152 6.06 10.00 -19.22
N ASP A 153 6.39 10.22 -20.50
CA ASP A 153 6.11 11.48 -21.20
C ASP A 153 4.61 11.73 -21.37
N ILE A 154 4.09 12.78 -20.73
CA ILE A 154 2.67 13.15 -20.77
C ILE A 154 2.16 13.56 -22.17
N THR A 155 3.03 13.75 -23.15
CA THR A 155 2.62 14.03 -24.54
C THR A 155 2.16 12.76 -25.28
N ASN A 156 2.51 11.57 -24.78
CA ASN A 156 2.14 10.29 -25.38
C ASN A 156 0.93 9.65 -24.65
N LYS A 157 0.29 8.65 -25.28
CA LYS A 157 -0.91 7.98 -24.73
C LYS A 157 -0.63 7.20 -23.43
N GLU A 158 0.49 6.49 -23.36
CA GLU A 158 0.91 5.72 -22.17
C GLU A 158 1.19 6.65 -21.00
N GLY A 159 1.97 7.72 -21.22
CA GLY A 159 2.30 8.69 -20.18
C GLY A 159 1.07 9.42 -19.63
N ARG A 160 0.13 9.86 -20.49
CA ARG A 160 -1.15 10.44 -20.03
C ARG A 160 -1.97 9.45 -19.22
N LEU A 161 -2.07 8.20 -19.68
CA LEU A 161 -2.84 7.18 -18.97
C LEU A 161 -2.27 6.96 -17.56
N LEU A 162 -0.95 6.77 -17.46
CA LEU A 162 -0.29 6.58 -16.17
C LEU A 162 -0.43 7.81 -15.28
N GLN A 163 -0.28 9.02 -15.82
CA GLN A 163 -0.47 10.25 -15.06
C GLN A 163 -1.90 10.35 -14.50
N THR A 164 -2.93 10.08 -15.32
CA THR A 164 -4.33 10.08 -14.87
C THR A 164 -4.57 9.04 -13.76
N ILE A 165 -3.95 7.86 -13.85
CA ILE A 165 -4.03 6.84 -12.81
C ILE A 165 -3.34 7.32 -11.53
N VAL A 166 -2.15 7.90 -11.63
CA VAL A 166 -1.42 8.47 -10.48
C VAL A 166 -2.27 9.54 -9.81
N ASP A 167 -2.78 10.50 -10.58
CA ASP A 167 -3.61 11.59 -10.07
C ASP A 167 -4.88 11.05 -9.38
N LEU A 168 -5.53 10.04 -9.95
CA LEU A 168 -6.68 9.38 -9.33
C LEU A 168 -6.31 8.70 -8.00
N LEU A 169 -5.21 7.94 -7.98
CA LEU A 169 -4.79 7.17 -6.81
C LEU A 169 -4.29 8.07 -5.66
N THR A 170 -3.75 9.24 -5.98
CA THR A 170 -3.11 10.13 -4.99
C THR A 170 -3.88 11.41 -4.68
N SER A 171 -5.06 11.59 -5.26
CA SER A 171 -5.87 12.81 -5.07
C SER A 171 -6.59 12.89 -3.72
N GLU A 172 -6.48 11.85 -2.88
CA GLU A 172 -6.95 11.85 -1.50
C GLU A 172 -5.75 12.00 -0.55
N PRO A 173 -5.81 12.88 0.47
CA PRO A 173 -4.78 12.91 1.50
C PRO A 173 -4.75 11.57 2.25
N PRO A 174 -3.59 11.17 2.78
CA PRO A 174 -3.52 9.97 3.62
C PRO A 174 -4.43 10.14 4.85
N PRO A 175 -5.05 9.07 5.36
CA PRO A 175 -5.90 9.14 6.54
C PRO A 175 -5.16 9.77 7.73
N ALA A 176 -5.86 10.60 8.51
CA ALA A 176 -5.28 11.20 9.70
C ALA A 176 -5.07 10.12 10.77
N VAL A 177 -3.81 9.77 11.01
CA VAL A 177 -3.43 8.76 12.00
C VAL A 177 -2.47 9.36 13.01
N GLN A 178 -2.81 9.27 14.29
CA GLN A 178 -1.86 9.53 15.35
C GLN A 178 -1.07 8.24 15.59
N VAL A 179 0.19 8.22 15.17
CA VAL A 179 1.17 7.23 15.63
C VAL A 179 1.95 7.91 16.74
N GLU A 180 1.81 7.42 17.96
CA GLU A 180 2.64 7.86 19.10
C GLU A 180 4.11 7.75 18.65
N LYS A 181 4.82 8.89 18.56
CA LYS A 181 6.18 8.95 17.99
C LYS A 181 7.02 7.86 18.65
N LEU A 182 7.47 6.89 17.85
CA LEU A 182 8.55 5.99 18.26
C LEU A 182 9.70 6.88 18.76
N ASN A 183 9.99 6.81 20.06
CA ASN A 183 11.13 7.50 20.64
C ASN A 183 12.38 6.90 19.97
N LEU A 184 12.92 7.59 18.97
CA LEU A 184 14.11 7.20 18.20
C LEU A 184 15.39 7.05 19.05
N LYS A 185 15.30 7.21 20.38
CA LYS A 185 16.43 7.09 21.30
C LYS A 185 16.87 5.64 21.56
N THR A 186 16.13 4.62 21.14
CA THR A 186 16.47 3.21 21.44
C THR A 186 17.23 2.47 20.33
N PHE A 187 17.49 3.09 19.17
CA PHE A 187 18.40 2.54 18.16
C PHE A 187 19.82 3.09 18.32
N SER A 188 20.39 2.94 19.51
CA SER A 188 21.85 2.94 19.65
C SER A 188 22.32 1.51 19.44
N ILE A 189 22.64 1.16 18.20
CA ILE A 189 23.38 -0.05 17.89
C ILE A 189 24.75 0.13 18.55
N GLY A 190 24.98 -0.61 19.64
CA GLY A 190 26.28 -0.70 20.29
C GLY A 190 27.27 -1.33 19.32
N ILE A 191 28.00 -0.49 18.58
CA ILE A 191 29.24 -0.90 17.93
C ILE A 191 30.32 -0.77 19.02
N HIS A 192 30.53 -1.86 19.76
CA HIS A 192 31.78 -2.04 20.49
C HIS A 192 32.88 -2.30 19.47
N LYS A 193 33.80 -1.34 19.35
CA LYS A 193 35.18 -1.61 18.97
C LYS A 193 35.94 -2.14 20.17
#